data_AF-A0AAD5G6T7-F1
#
_entry.id   AF-A0AAD5G6T7-F1
#
_cell.length_a   1.000
_cell.length_b   1.000
_cell.length_c   1.000
_cell.angle_alpha   90.00
_cell.angle_beta   90.00
_cell.angle_gamma   90.00
#
_symmetry.space_group_name_H-M   'P 1'
#
loop_
_entity.id
_entity.type
_entity.pdbx_description
1 polymer ?
#
loop_
_entity_poly.entity_id
_entity_poly.type
_entity_poly.pdbx_seq_one_letter_code
_entity_poly.pdbx_strand_id
1 'polypeptide(L)' 'MGMERIMSSGDSKKKKSKRIRQKKVTPVQKLYDTCQDVFANCGPGVVPSVEGIQRLKHVLS' A
#
# COMPACT_ATOMS: atom_id res chain seq x y z
N MET A 1 -3.15 4.63 -56.21
CA MET A 1 -3.07 4.22 -54.79
C MET A 1 -1.72 4.69 -54.28
N GLY A 2 -1.71 5.81 -53.58
CA GLY A 2 -0.48 6.48 -53.15
C GLY A 2 0.12 5.81 -51.91
N MET A 3 1.44 5.66 -51.91
CA MET A 3 2.21 5.30 -50.72
C MET A 3 3.50 6.11 -50.73
N GLU A 4 3.41 7.33 -50.20
CA GLU A 4 4.57 8.11 -49.80
C GLU A 4 4.26 8.77 -48.45
N ARG A 5 5.04 8.41 -47.43
CA ARG A 5 5.87 9.36 -46.68
C ARG A 5 6.70 8.65 -45.62
N ILE A 6 7.98 9.00 -45.69
CA ILE A 6 9.10 8.59 -44.84
C ILE A 6 8.94 9.18 -43.43
N MET A 7 9.50 8.45 -42.46
CA MET A 7 9.72 8.78 -41.05
C MET A 7 10.13 10.24 -40.77
N SER A 8 9.74 10.79 -39.62
CA SER A 8 10.69 11.08 -38.52
C SER A 8 10.08 12.01 -37.45
N SER A 9 10.51 11.75 -36.21
CA SER A 9 10.63 12.70 -35.10
C SER A 9 9.39 13.07 -34.28
N GLY A 10 9.40 12.59 -33.03
CA GLY A 10 9.27 13.54 -31.92
C GLY A 10 7.93 13.59 -31.19
N ASP A 11 7.35 12.47 -30.78
CA ASP A 11 6.32 12.49 -29.73
C ASP A 11 6.69 11.52 -28.61
N SER A 12 7.56 12.01 -27.73
CA SER A 12 7.75 11.51 -26.35
C SER A 12 6.46 11.72 -25.54
N LYS A 13 5.38 11.07 -25.98
CA LYS A 13 4.04 11.21 -25.41
C LYS A 13 3.92 10.32 -24.19
N LYS A 14 4.46 10.87 -23.10
CA LYS A 14 4.01 10.69 -21.72
C LYS A 14 3.89 9.22 -21.34
N LYS A 15 5.02 8.66 -20.88
CA LYS A 15 5.03 7.69 -19.76
C LYS A 15 4.24 8.35 -18.64
N LYS A 16 2.90 8.17 -18.66
CA LYS A 16 1.98 8.64 -17.64
C LYS A 16 2.35 7.79 -16.45
N SER A 17 3.30 8.33 -15.68
CA SER A 17 3.77 7.83 -14.42
C SER A 17 2.51 7.63 -13.59
N LYS A 18 1.97 6.40 -13.65
CA LYS A 18 1.24 5.80 -12.57
C LYS A 18 2.28 5.67 -11.46
N ARG A 19 2.68 6.83 -10.89
CA ARG A 19 2.77 6.96 -9.44
C ARG A 19 1.39 6.58 -8.96
N ILE A 20 1.14 5.27 -8.92
CA ILE A 20 0.47 4.69 -7.77
C ILE A 20 1.22 5.38 -6.65
N ARG A 21 0.59 6.42 -6.08
CA ARG A 21 0.86 6.82 -4.72
C ARG A 21 0.73 5.49 -4.01
N GLN A 22 1.85 4.78 -3.85
CA GLN A 22 1.99 3.85 -2.76
C GLN A 22 1.59 4.76 -1.61
N LYS A 23 0.33 4.62 -1.17
CA LYS A 23 -0.12 5.26 0.06
C LYS A 23 0.96 4.77 0.99
N LYS A 24 1.91 5.66 1.32
CA LYS A 24 3.01 5.32 2.20
C LYS A 24 2.27 5.03 3.47
N VAL A 25 1.98 3.75 3.72
CA VAL A 25 1.29 3.31 4.91
C VAL A 25 2.22 3.79 5.99
N THR A 26 1.81 4.84 6.67
CA THR A 26 2.64 5.41 7.71
C THR A 26 2.79 4.32 8.76
N PRO A 27 3.91 4.29 9.50
CA PRO A 27 4.06 3.36 10.61
C PRO A 27 2.84 3.37 11.54
N VAL A 28 2.25 4.56 11.73
CA VAL A 28 1.01 4.78 12.49
C VAL A 28 -0.22 4.13 11.85
N GLN A 29 -0.38 4.21 10.52
CA GLN A 29 -1.47 3.54 9.82
C GLN A 29 -1.36 2.02 9.98
N LYS A 30 -0.16 1.47 9.78
CA LYS A 30 0.12 0.04 9.96
C LYS A 30 -0.18 -0.41 11.40
N LEU A 31 0.19 0.40 12.39
CA LEU A 31 -0.16 0.15 13.79
C LEU A 31 -1.68 0.12 13.98
N TYR A 32 -2.38 1.13 13.48
CA TYR A 32 -3.83 1.24 13.63
C TYR A 32 -4.56 0.04 13.04
N ASP A 33 -4.25 -0.33 11.79
CA ASP A 33 -4.85 -1.48 11.12
C ASP A 33 -4.55 -2.79 11.87
N THR A 34 -3.34 -2.93 12.42
CA THR A 34 -2.96 -4.11 13.22
C THR A 34 -3.72 -4.17 14.54
N CYS A 35 -3.88 -3.04 15.24
CA CYS A 35 -4.69 -2.96 16.45
C CYS A 35 -6.15 -3.33 16.14
N GLN A 36 -6.69 -2.85 15.03
CA GLN A 36 -8.06 -3.12 14.65
C GLN A 36 -8.29 -4.62 14.44
N ASP A 37 -7.39 -5.32 13.74
CA ASP A 37 -7.47 -6.77 13.52
C ASP A 37 -7.31 -7.58 14.81
N VAL A 38 -6.31 -7.24 15.62
CA VAL A 38 -5.98 -8.00 16.85
C VAL A 38 -7.07 -7.84 17.93
N PHE A 39 -7.63 -6.64 18.06
CA PHE A 39 -8.63 -6.34 19.08
C PHE A 39 -10.08 -6.43 18.57
N ALA A 40 -10.34 -6.71 17.29
CA ALA A 40 -11.68 -6.79 16.71
C ALA A 40 -12.64 -7.70 17.48
N ASN A 41 -12.13 -8.85 17.95
CA ASN A 41 -12.90 -9.85 18.68
C ASN A 41 -12.65 -9.80 20.20
N CYS A 42 -11.88 -8.82 20.69
CA CYS A 42 -11.61 -8.67 22.11
C CYS A 42 -12.67 -7.78 22.78
N GLY A 43 -13.42 -8.36 23.71
CA GLY A 43 -14.24 -7.58 24.63
C GLY A 43 -13.41 -6.90 25.72
N PRO A 44 -14.04 -6.07 26.56
CA PRO A 44 -13.38 -5.47 27.72
C PRO A 44 -12.73 -6.55 28.61
N GLY A 45 -11.44 -6.38 28.92
CA GLY A 45 -10.68 -7.33 29.74
C GLY A 45 -10.26 -8.62 29.04
N VAL A 46 -10.57 -8.80 27.75
CA VAL A 46 -10.12 -9.96 26.97
C VAL A 46 -8.75 -9.66 26.38
N VAL A 47 -7.81 -10.56 26.63
CA VAL A 47 -6.45 -10.49 26.07
C VAL A 47 -6.47 -11.12 24.67
N PRO A 48 -5.94 -10.43 23.65
CA PRO A 48 -5.82 -11.00 22.30
C PRO A 48 -4.91 -12.23 22.26
N SER A 49 -5.01 -13.00 21.18
CA SER A 49 -4.19 -14.19 20.98
C SER A 49 -2.69 -13.87 21.00
N VAL A 50 -1.87 -14.84 21.41
CA VAL A 50 -0.40 -14.70 21.47
C VAL A 50 0.18 -14.24 20.13
N GLU A 51 -0.36 -14.75 19.02
CA GLU A 51 0.04 -14.35 17.67
C GLU A 51 -0.28 -12.88 17.39
N GLY A 52 -1.46 -12.39 17.80
CA GLY A 52 -1.83 -10.99 17.67
C GLY A 52 -0.91 -10.06 18.47
N ILE A 53 -0.53 -10.48 19.69
CA ILE A 53 0.42 -9.73 20.52
C ILE A 53 1.80 -9.68 19.86
N GLN A 54 2.29 -10.78 19.28
CA GLN A 54 3.57 -10.79 18.56
C GLN A 54 3.54 -9.89 17.32
N ARG A 55 2.43 -9.88 16.57
CA ARG A 55 2.23 -8.98 15.44
C ARG A 55 2.29 -7.51 15.86
N LEU A 56 1.60 -7.15 16.93
CA LEU A 56 1.66 -5.80 17.52
C LEU A 56 3.08 -5.41 17.92
N LYS A 57 3.79 -6.31 18.62
CA LYS A 57 5.18 -6.09 19.03
C LYS A 57 6.09 -5.83 17.83
N HIS A 58 5.92 -6.57 16.74
CA HIS A 58 6.72 -6.40 15.53
C HIS A 58 6.46 -5.06 14.80
N VAL A 59 5.27 -4.46 14.96
CA VAL A 59 4.96 -3.13 14.39
C VAL A 59 5.49 -2.00 15.26
N LEU A 60 5.62 -2.22 16.57
CA LEU A 60 6.10 -1.25 17.57
C LEU A 60 7.62 -1.26 17.79
N SER A 61 8.31 -2.32 17.40
CA SER A 61 9.78 -2.46 17.51
C SER A 61 10.48 -1.94 16.27
#